data_AF-A0A809R007-F1
#
_entry.id   AF-A0A809R007-F1
#
_cell.length_a   1.000
_cell.length_b   1.000
_cell.length_c   1.000
_cell.angle_alpha   90.00
_cell.angle_beta   90.00
_cell.angle_gamma   90.00
#
_symmetry.space_group_name_H-M   'P 1'
#
loop_
_entity.id
_entity.type
_entity.pdbx_description
1 polymer ?
#
loop_
_entity_poly.entity_id
_entity_poly.type
_entity_poly.pdbx_seq_one_letter_code
_entity_poly.pdbx_strand_id
1 'polypeptide(L)'
;MGIFPADFQGVYQLAGNGPNYCGLITLRDPLNNGIQRLACYSAAEFKEKGLPYDEIEIIIQKPNNLQRVIEYAGKSGNTISIFYKEFNETVNGAFIRPAFTQEFKFDLAESQVIGIKGARLEVVKANNTGITYKVLAHFPR
;
A
#
# COMPACT_ATOMS: atom_id res chain seq x y z
N MET A 1 -0.08 39.88 -15.06
CA MET A 1 0.25 39.40 -16.41
C MET A 1 1.74 39.08 -16.47
N GLY A 2 2.10 37.82 -16.26
CA GLY A 2 3.43 37.31 -16.59
C GLY A 2 3.21 36.25 -17.68
N ILE A 3 3.59 36.57 -18.90
CA ILE A 3 3.49 35.67 -20.06
C ILE A 3 4.59 34.62 -19.85
N PHE A 4 4.22 33.36 -19.64
CA PHE A 4 5.20 32.28 -19.69
C PHE A 4 5.79 32.23 -21.12
N PRO A 5 7.10 32.02 -21.29
CA PRO A 5 7.72 31.99 -22.61
C PRO A 5 7.14 30.87 -23.48
N ALA A 6 7.19 31.06 -24.80
CA ALA A 6 6.44 30.32 -25.83
C ALA A 6 6.76 28.81 -25.93
N ASP A 7 7.69 28.31 -25.14
CA ASP A 7 8.24 26.96 -25.10
C ASP A 7 7.83 26.18 -23.83
N PHE A 8 6.81 26.67 -23.13
CA PHE A 8 6.21 26.02 -21.98
C PHE A 8 5.42 24.77 -22.37
N GLN A 9 5.94 23.58 -22.04
CA GLN A 9 5.22 22.31 -22.16
C GLN A 9 5.21 21.61 -20.79
N GLY A 10 4.02 21.45 -20.22
CA GLY A 10 3.80 20.72 -18.98
C GLY A 10 2.41 20.10 -19.01
N VAL A 11 2.30 18.85 -18.59
CA VAL A 11 1.01 18.18 -18.38
C VAL A 11 0.67 18.34 -16.90
N TYR A 12 -0.48 18.93 -16.61
CA TYR A 12 -0.97 19.17 -15.25
C TYR A 12 -2.07 18.19 -14.90
N GLN A 13 -2.07 17.71 -13.67
CA GLN A 13 -3.05 16.76 -13.14
C GLN A 13 -3.71 17.33 -11.90
N LEU A 14 -4.98 17.02 -11.68
CA LEU A 14 -5.65 17.38 -10.44
C LEU A 14 -5.03 16.58 -9.28
N ALA A 15 -4.54 17.26 -8.24
CA ALA A 15 -4.08 16.57 -7.05
C ALA A 15 -5.30 15.94 -6.36
N GLY A 16 -5.35 14.60 -6.32
CA GLY A 16 -6.50 13.86 -5.81
C GLY A 16 -7.08 14.46 -4.52
N ASN A 17 -8.38 14.82 -4.57
CA ASN A 17 -9.19 15.45 -3.50
C ASN A 17 -8.79 16.87 -3.05
N GLY A 18 -7.92 17.60 -3.76
CA GLY A 18 -7.57 18.99 -3.45
C GLY A 18 -8.07 20.01 -4.49
N PRO A 19 -8.19 21.31 -4.16
CA PRO A 19 -8.61 22.36 -5.10
C PRO A 19 -7.52 22.79 -6.10
N ASN A 20 -6.43 22.02 -6.19
CA ASN A 20 -5.19 22.41 -6.86
C ASN A 20 -4.84 21.43 -7.99
N TYR A 21 -4.34 21.98 -9.09
CA TYR A 21 -3.75 21.28 -10.23
C TYR A 21 -2.24 21.33 -10.11
N CYS A 22 -1.59 20.17 -10.06
CA CYS A 22 -0.14 20.03 -9.95
C CYS A 22 0.43 19.27 -11.14
N GLY A 23 1.59 19.67 -11.65
CA GLY A 23 2.24 19.02 -12.78
C GLY A 23 3.75 19.21 -12.79
N LEU A 24 4.45 18.29 -13.46
CA LEU A 24 5.86 18.46 -13.79
C LEU A 24 5.96 19.39 -14.99
N ILE A 25 6.58 20.55 -14.78
CA ILE A 25 6.83 21.55 -15.82
C ILE A 25 8.29 21.46 -16.24
N THR A 26 8.54 21.44 -17.55
CA THR A 26 9.90 21.57 -18.07
C THR A 26 10.07 22.99 -18.56
N LEU A 27 10.85 23.79 -17.83
CA LEU A 27 11.26 25.10 -18.30
C LEU A 27 12.49 24.90 -19.18
N ARG A 28 12.31 24.96 -20.50
CA ARG A 28 13.45 24.99 -21.42
C ARG A 28 14.14 26.35 -21.27
N ASP A 29 15.21 26.39 -20.49
CA ASP A 29 16.20 27.45 -20.61
C ASP A 29 17.06 27.13 -21.85
N PRO A 30 17.19 28.04 -22.84
CA PRO A 30 18.06 27.86 -24.00
C PRO A 30 19.50 27.48 -23.65
N LEU A 31 19.95 27.77 -22.42
CA LEU A 31 21.32 27.54 -21.97
C LEU A 31 21.50 26.28 -21.11
N ASN A 32 20.44 25.70 -20.54
CA ASN A 32 20.56 24.70 -19.46
C ASN A 32 19.62 23.49 -19.59
N ASN A 33 19.35 23.03 -20.81
CA ASN A 33 18.78 21.71 -21.10
C ASN A 33 17.60 21.30 -20.19
N GLY A 34 16.64 22.21 -20.00
CA GLY A 34 15.35 21.93 -19.36
C GLY A 34 15.39 21.61 -17.86
N ILE A 35 15.18 22.60 -16.99
CA ILE A 35 14.97 22.31 -15.56
C ILE A 35 13.52 21.81 -15.38
N GLN A 36 13.38 20.58 -14.89
CA GLN A 36 12.08 20.04 -14.46
C GLN A 36 11.74 20.53 -13.05
N ARG A 37 10.56 21.13 -12.88
CA ARG A 37 10.05 21.53 -11.56
C ARG A 37 8.62 21.03 -11.36
N LEU A 38 8.26 20.72 -10.13
CA LEU A 38 6.87 20.53 -9.75
C LEU A 38 6.24 21.92 -9.54
N ALA A 39 5.13 22.19 -10.22
CA ALA A 39 4.34 23.40 -10.02
C ALA A 39 2.89 23.03 -9.71
N CYS A 40 2.27 23.76 -8.80
CA CYS A 40 0.87 23.61 -8.40
C CYS A 40 0.16 24.95 -8.50
N TYR A 41 -1.09 24.95 -8.98
CA TYR A 41 -1.96 26.11 -9.10
C TYR A 41 -3.34 25.78 -8.54
N SER A 42 -4.05 26.77 -8.00
CA SER A 42 -5.48 26.62 -7.72
C SER A 42 -6.30 26.52 -9.00
N ALA A 43 -7.51 25.96 -8.91
CA ALA A 43 -8.42 25.88 -10.06
C ALA A 43 -8.71 27.24 -10.71
N ALA A 44 -8.80 28.31 -9.91
CA ALA A 44 -9.02 29.67 -10.41
C ALA A 44 -7.81 30.18 -11.22
N GLU A 45 -6.60 29.99 -10.70
CA GLU A 45 -5.36 30.37 -11.39
C GLU A 45 -5.15 29.56 -12.66
N PHE A 46 -5.52 28.28 -12.65
CA PHE A 46 -5.40 27.41 -13.81
C PHE A 46 -6.32 27.87 -14.96
N LYS A 47 -7.57 28.20 -14.62
CA LYS A 47 -8.56 28.71 -15.58
C LYS A 47 -8.18 30.08 -16.15
N GLU A 48 -7.63 30.98 -15.33
CA GLU A 48 -7.17 32.30 -15.78
C GLU A 48 -5.99 32.20 -16.75
N LYS A 49 -5.10 31.21 -16.54
CA LYS A 49 -3.89 31.04 -17.37
C LYS A 49 -4.13 30.32 -18.69
N GLY A 50 -5.28 29.67 -18.88
CA GLY A 50 -5.64 28.99 -20.13
C GLY A 50 -4.66 27.87 -20.52
N LEU A 51 -4.03 27.22 -19.53
CA LEU A 51 -3.04 26.18 -19.78
C LEU A 51 -3.74 24.91 -20.32
N PRO A 52 -3.14 24.22 -21.30
CA PRO A 52 -3.66 22.93 -21.75
C PRO A 52 -3.56 21.90 -20.63
N TYR A 53 -4.63 21.15 -20.40
CA TYR A 53 -4.68 20.07 -19.43
C TYR A 53 -5.56 18.93 -19.94
N ASP A 54 -5.22 17.71 -19.52
CA ASP A 54 -6.08 16.55 -19.68
C ASP A 54 -6.70 16.23 -18.32
N GLU A 55 -8.03 16.20 -18.25
CA GLU A 55 -8.74 15.65 -17.10
C GLU A 55 -8.59 14.13 -17.13
N ILE A 56 -7.64 13.61 -16.35
CA ILE A 56 -7.53 12.19 -16.09
C ILE A 56 -8.13 11.88 -14.72
N GLU A 57 -9.14 11.01 -14.70
CA GLU A 57 -9.66 10.45 -13.46
C GLU A 57 -8.65 9.40 -12.97
N ILE A 58 -7.75 9.81 -12.07
CA ILE A 58 -6.82 8.87 -11.44
C ILE A 58 -7.61 8.08 -10.40
N ILE A 59 -8.01 6.86 -10.76
CA ILE A 59 -8.42 5.86 -9.77
C ILE A 59 -7.15 5.52 -8.96
N ILE A 60 -6.87 6.29 -7.90
CA ILE A 60 -5.92 5.87 -6.88
C ILE A 60 -6.58 4.68 -6.17
N GLN A 61 -6.43 3.48 -6.72
CA GLN A 61 -6.55 2.29 -5.91
C GLN A 61 -5.47 2.42 -4.87
N LYS A 62 -5.83 2.88 -3.67
CA LYS A 62 -4.96 2.82 -2.50
C LYS A 62 -4.61 1.35 -2.35
N PRO A 63 -3.38 0.93 -2.68
CA PRO A 63 -3.10 -0.48 -2.69
C PRO A 63 -3.26 -0.95 -1.24
N ASN A 64 -4.13 -1.95 -1.02
CA ASN A 64 -4.46 -2.42 0.32
C ASN A 64 -3.31 -3.31 0.77
N ASN A 65 -2.27 -2.63 1.21
CA ASN A 65 -0.91 -3.11 1.35
C ASN A 65 -0.66 -3.91 2.64
N LEU A 66 -1.74 -4.42 3.24
CA LEU A 66 -1.68 -5.19 4.47
C LEU A 66 -1.54 -6.68 4.14
N GLN A 67 -0.30 -7.18 4.21
CA GLN A 67 -0.05 -8.61 4.14
C GLN A 67 -0.05 -9.22 5.55
N ARG A 68 -0.75 -10.34 5.70
CA ARG A 68 -0.88 -11.09 6.96
C ARG A 68 -0.47 -12.53 6.75
N VAL A 69 0.40 -13.03 7.62
CA VAL A 69 0.97 -14.38 7.55
C VAL A 69 0.77 -15.10 8.87
N ILE A 70 0.37 -16.37 8.80
CA ILE A 70 0.39 -17.32 9.92
C ILE A 70 1.48 -18.34 9.60
N GLU A 71 2.49 -18.40 10.44
CA GLU A 71 3.62 -19.32 10.31
C GLU A 71 3.54 -20.38 11.41
N TYR A 72 3.64 -21.65 11.01
CA TYR A 72 3.64 -22.75 11.95
C TYR A 72 5.01 -22.88 12.62
N ALA A 73 5.03 -22.80 13.95
CA ALA A 73 6.27 -22.83 14.74
C ALA A 73 6.53 -24.20 15.43
N GLY A 74 5.60 -25.15 15.29
CA GLY A 74 5.73 -26.49 15.85
C GLY A 74 4.62 -26.87 16.83
N LYS A 75 4.69 -28.10 17.33
CA LYS A 75 3.78 -28.66 18.34
C LYS A 75 4.59 -29.36 19.42
N SER A 76 4.21 -29.14 20.66
CA SER A 76 4.74 -29.83 21.84
C SER A 76 3.58 -30.32 22.71
N GLY A 77 3.51 -31.63 22.96
CA GLY A 77 2.32 -32.22 23.58
C GLY A 77 1.08 -31.90 22.76
N ASN A 78 0.05 -31.30 23.38
CA ASN A 78 -1.15 -30.83 22.69
C ASN A 78 -1.07 -29.35 22.29
N THR A 79 -0.03 -28.64 22.71
CA THR A 79 0.12 -27.22 22.42
C THR A 79 0.73 -27.01 21.04
N ILE A 80 0.03 -26.25 20.20
CA ILE A 80 0.52 -25.78 18.91
C ILE A 80 1.03 -24.34 19.04
N SER A 81 2.22 -24.05 18.51
CA SER A 81 2.79 -22.70 18.44
C SER A 81 2.70 -22.18 17.01
N ILE A 82 2.33 -20.91 16.87
CA ILE A 82 2.35 -20.21 15.58
C ILE A 82 2.84 -18.77 15.75
N PHE A 83 3.43 -18.22 14.69
CA PHE A 83 3.71 -16.79 14.60
C PHE A 83 2.71 -16.11 13.68
N TYR A 84 2.19 -14.98 14.13
CA TYR A 84 1.42 -14.06 13.31
C TYR A 84 2.31 -12.90 12.90
N LYS A 85 2.37 -12.59 11.60
CA LYS A 85 3.18 -11.49 11.04
C LYS A 85 2.29 -10.56 10.21
N GLU A 86 2.33 -9.26 10.49
CA GLU A 86 1.71 -8.21 9.66
C GLU A 86 2.77 -7.33 9.00
N PHE A 87 2.60 -7.10 7.70
CA PHE A 87 3.41 -6.20 6.90
C PHE A 87 2.49 -5.12 6.34
N ASN A 88 2.87 -3.85 6.54
CA ASN A 88 2.25 -2.72 5.85
C ASN A 88 3.19 -2.31 4.72
N GLU A 89 2.81 -2.46 3.44
CA GLU A 89 3.74 -2.18 2.34
C GLU A 89 4.24 -0.72 2.37
N THR A 90 5.54 -0.64 2.11
CA THR A 90 6.16 0.06 0.99
C THR A 90 5.57 1.40 0.53
N VAL A 91 6.29 2.49 0.82
CA VAL A 91 6.15 3.77 0.11
C VAL A 91 7.28 3.82 -0.92
N ASN A 92 6.96 4.03 -2.21
CA ASN A 92 7.93 4.19 -3.30
C ASN A 92 8.96 3.04 -3.43
N GLY A 93 8.54 1.78 -3.27
CA GLY A 93 9.42 0.62 -3.44
C GLY A 93 10.35 0.29 -2.25
N ALA A 94 10.36 1.08 -1.18
CA ALA A 94 11.12 0.80 0.05
C ALA A 94 10.24 0.26 1.18
N PHE A 95 10.57 -0.90 1.77
CA PHE A 95 9.93 -1.43 2.99
C PHE A 95 10.27 -0.52 4.19
N ILE A 96 9.28 0.19 4.75
CA ILE A 96 9.54 1.24 5.77
C ILE A 96 9.22 0.80 7.20
N ARG A 97 8.47 -0.29 7.43
CA ARG A 97 8.08 -0.72 8.79
C ARG A 97 8.53 -2.15 9.12
N PRO A 98 9.10 -2.40 10.31
CA PRO A 98 9.32 -3.76 10.81
C PRO A 98 8.00 -4.52 10.86
N ALA A 99 8.04 -5.82 10.52
CA ALA A 99 6.87 -6.68 10.60
C ALA A 99 6.43 -6.81 12.07
N PHE A 100 5.16 -6.49 12.36
CA PHE A 100 4.61 -6.79 13.69
C PHE A 100 4.49 -8.31 13.82
N THR A 101 5.24 -8.89 14.77
CA THR A 101 5.29 -10.33 14.98
C THR A 101 4.79 -10.68 16.39
N GLN A 102 3.86 -11.62 16.47
CA GLN A 102 3.34 -12.12 17.75
C GLN A 102 3.28 -13.65 17.73
N GLU A 103 3.78 -14.30 18.78
CA GLU A 103 3.61 -15.74 18.99
C GLU A 103 2.25 -16.02 19.66
N PHE A 104 1.53 -17.02 19.17
CA PHE A 104 0.35 -17.57 19.81
C PHE A 104 0.52 -19.07 20.08
N LYS A 105 -0.05 -19.52 21.20
CA LYS A 105 -0.08 -20.93 21.60
C LYS A 105 -1.52 -21.34 21.85
N PHE A 106 -1.92 -22.49 21.31
CA PHE A 106 -3.27 -23.05 21.50
C PHE A 106 -3.16 -24.50 21.98
N ASP A 107 -4.09 -24.92 22.83
CA ASP A 107 -4.22 -26.33 23.22
C ASP A 107 -5.20 -27.05 22.29
N LEU A 108 -4.68 -27.99 21.51
CA LEU A 108 -5.48 -28.80 20.59
C LEU A 108 -6.37 -29.83 21.31
N ALA A 109 -6.16 -30.08 22.60
CA ALA A 109 -7.06 -30.91 23.40
C ALA A 109 -8.39 -30.19 23.69
N GLU A 110 -8.36 -28.86 23.80
CA GLU A 110 -9.55 -28.04 24.01
C GLU A 110 -10.32 -27.84 22.69
N SER A 111 -9.60 -27.54 21.61
CA SER A 111 -10.20 -27.31 20.29
C SER A 111 -9.21 -27.58 19.17
N GLN A 112 -9.65 -28.28 18.13
CA GLN A 112 -8.89 -28.40 16.88
C GLN A 112 -8.96 -27.14 16.02
N VAL A 113 -9.85 -26.19 16.34
CA VAL A 113 -9.98 -24.91 15.64
C VAL A 113 -9.20 -23.83 16.37
N ILE A 114 -8.25 -23.22 15.67
CA ILE A 114 -7.49 -22.06 16.14
C ILE A 114 -7.95 -20.78 15.46
N GLY A 115 -7.93 -19.67 16.19
CA GLY A 115 -8.40 -18.37 15.72
C GLY A 115 -7.36 -17.27 15.91
N ILE A 116 -7.01 -16.58 14.83
CA ILE A 116 -6.04 -15.48 14.85
C ILE A 116 -6.59 -14.32 14.03
N LYS A 117 -6.80 -13.16 14.67
CA LYS A 117 -7.14 -11.89 14.00
C LYS A 117 -8.28 -12.04 12.96
N GLY A 118 -9.31 -12.82 13.33
CA GLY A 118 -10.46 -13.11 12.47
C GLY A 118 -10.35 -14.37 11.61
N ALA A 119 -9.14 -14.79 11.22
CA ALA A 119 -8.96 -16.06 10.52
C ALA A 119 -9.27 -17.26 11.43
N ARG A 120 -9.73 -18.36 10.83
CA ARG A 120 -10.05 -19.62 11.50
C ARG A 120 -9.50 -20.80 10.72
N LEU A 121 -8.73 -21.64 11.40
CA LEU A 121 -8.07 -22.83 10.87
C LEU A 121 -8.49 -24.04 11.69
N GLU A 122 -8.95 -25.11 11.04
CA GLU A 122 -9.10 -26.43 11.66
C GLU A 122 -7.79 -27.20 11.48
N VAL A 123 -7.12 -27.57 12.57
CA VAL A 123 -5.93 -28.42 12.54
C VAL A 123 -6.36 -29.86 12.37
N VAL A 124 -5.96 -30.49 11.28
CA VAL A 124 -6.22 -31.91 10.99
C VAL A 124 -5.09 -32.77 11.53
N LYS A 125 -3.85 -32.31 11.38
CA LYS A 125 -2.65 -32.98 11.88
C LYS A 125 -1.54 -31.96 12.08
N ALA A 126 -0.79 -32.08 13.17
CA ALA A 126 0.39 -31.26 13.42
C ALA A 126 1.48 -32.09 14.10
N ASN A 127 2.74 -31.91 13.70
CA ASN A 127 3.92 -32.53 14.30
C ASN A 127 5.13 -31.58 14.19
N ASN A 128 6.31 -32.01 14.61
CA ASN A 128 7.52 -31.19 14.55
C ASN A 128 7.99 -30.83 13.13
N THR A 129 7.49 -31.50 12.08
CA THR A 129 7.91 -31.28 10.69
C THR A 129 6.86 -30.58 9.82
N GLY A 130 5.62 -30.46 10.27
CA GLY A 130 4.58 -29.81 9.49
C GLY A 130 3.19 -29.82 10.11
N ILE A 131 2.28 -29.19 9.38
CA ILE A 131 0.87 -29.06 9.73
C ILE A 131 0.00 -29.34 8.50
N THR A 132 -1.09 -30.06 8.71
CA THR A 132 -2.21 -30.24 7.79
C THR A 132 -3.41 -29.54 8.41
N TYR A 133 -4.03 -28.63 7.67
CA TYR A 133 -5.13 -27.81 8.18
C TYR A 133 -6.18 -27.55 7.09
N LYS A 134 -7.38 -27.19 7.52
CA LYS A 134 -8.42 -26.62 6.66
C LYS A 134 -8.62 -25.16 7.02
N VAL A 135 -8.80 -24.32 6.00
CA VAL A 135 -9.18 -22.92 6.21
C VAL A 135 -10.70 -22.85 6.35
N LEU A 136 -11.17 -22.46 7.53
CA LEU A 136 -12.60 -22.27 7.79
C LEU A 136 -13.02 -20.82 7.51
N ALA A 137 -12.15 -19.86 7.84
CA ALA A 137 -12.35 -18.45 7.52
C ALA A 137 -11.00 -17.79 7.23
N HIS A 138 -10.96 -17.00 6.16
CA HIS A 138 -9.80 -16.18 5.81
C HIS A 138 -9.77 -14.91 6.67
N PHE A 139 -8.66 -14.16 6.60
CA PHE A 139 -8.57 -12.87 7.25
C PHE A 139 -9.66 -11.90 6.75
N PRO A 140 -10.27 -11.10 7.63
CA PRO A 140 -11.26 -10.10 7.21
C PRO A 140 -10.61 -9.08 6.28
N ARG A 141 -11.34 -8.64 5.24
CA ARG A 141 -10.91 -7.58 4.33
C ARG A 141 -10.80 -6.23 5.03
#